data_AF-A0A416I3K4-F1
#
_entry.id   AF-A0A416I3K4-F1
#
_cell.length_a   1.000
_cell.length_b   1.000
_cell.length_c   1.000
_cell.angle_alpha   90.00
_cell.angle_beta   90.00
_cell.angle_gamma   90.00
#
_symmetry.space_group_name_H-M   'P 1'
#
loop_
_entity.id
_entity.type
_entity.pdbx_description
1 polymer ?
#
loop_
_entity_poly.entity_id
_entity_poly.type
_entity_poly.pdbx_seq_one_letter_code
_entity_poly.pdbx_strand_id
1 'polypeptide(L)'
;MKKKHIILLYILVLLLSLVTPIIINESYKANTGYMTLWEAKDVLLYFGSILGALGTTFIGVVALFQSAQANKISDRLLQLEERNSTPFLHIDTSNCKIDTFTNREVDISIYFRNATENVINIVHVDDLKIDAVFLSNTDKKIPFCQTWTRHYSVLPNQSRQMNFYMTSSKEEPAFVFSEYLYSSGFLQLHCELSITLGYANSKDIFEQSYEFVINIACPKDSKKYFAMFDGVENSIDKTNFEEAANN
;
A
#
# COMPACT_ATOMS: atom_id res chain seq x y z
N MET A 1 -7.48 -12.83 34.65
CA MET A 1 -8.76 -13.23 35.30
C MET A 1 -9.77 -13.60 34.22
N LYS A 2 -10.39 -14.79 34.26
CA LYS A 2 -11.43 -15.18 33.27
C LYS A 2 -12.62 -14.22 33.39
N LYS A 3 -13.27 -13.82 32.27
CA LYS A 3 -14.41 -12.87 32.24
C LYS A 3 -15.46 -13.12 33.33
N LYS A 4 -15.73 -14.39 33.67
CA LYS A 4 -16.65 -14.81 34.73
C LYS A 4 -16.28 -14.29 36.13
N HIS A 5 -14.99 -14.24 36.48
CA HIS A 5 -14.55 -13.75 37.80
C HIS A 5 -14.69 -12.22 37.94
N ILE A 6 -14.53 -11.47 36.84
CA ILE A 6 -14.74 -10.01 36.83
C ILE A 6 -16.22 -9.68 37.02
N ILE A 7 -17.11 -10.42 36.33
CA ILE A 7 -18.55 -10.25 36.48
C ILE A 7 -18.99 -10.58 37.92
N LEU A 8 -18.46 -11.67 38.49
CA LEU A 8 -18.77 -12.06 39.86
C LEU A 8 -18.27 -11.03 40.90
N LEU A 9 -17.09 -10.45 40.68
CA LEU A 9 -16.57 -9.34 41.49
C LEU A 9 -17.49 -8.13 41.44
N TYR A 10 -17.96 -7.74 40.25
CA TYR A 10 -18.85 -6.60 40.09
C TYR A 10 -20.18 -6.79 40.83
N ILE A 11 -20.80 -7.98 40.70
CA ILE A 11 -22.03 -8.34 41.41
C ILE A 11 -21.82 -8.28 42.93
N LEU A 12 -20.69 -8.79 43.42
CA LEU A 12 -20.35 -8.77 44.84
C LEU A 12 -20.21 -7.32 45.38
N VAL A 13 -19.50 -6.46 44.64
CA VAL A 13 -19.33 -5.04 45.02
C VAL A 13 -20.68 -4.31 45.03
N LEU A 14 -21.54 -4.58 44.05
CA LEU A 14 -22.88 -3.99 43.98
C LEU A 14 -23.76 -4.43 45.16
N LEU A 15 -23.71 -5.71 45.52
CA LEU A 15 -24.45 -6.25 46.66
C LEU A 15 -23.95 -5.66 47.99
N LEU A 16 -22.63 -5.60 48.19
CA LEU A 16 -22.02 -4.96 49.37
C LEU A 16 -22.40 -3.49 49.48
N SER A 17 -22.45 -2.75 48.37
CA SER A 17 -22.86 -1.35 48.35
C SER A 17 -24.31 -1.14 48.80
N LEU A 18 -25.21 -2.11 48.56
CA LEU A 18 -26.61 -2.02 48.96
C LEU A 18 -26.84 -2.48 50.41
N VAL A 19 -26.09 -3.49 50.86
CA VAL A 19 -26.24 -4.07 52.20
C VAL A 19 -25.55 -3.23 53.28
N THR A 20 -24.43 -2.58 52.97
CA THR A 20 -23.65 -1.79 53.94
C THR A 20 -24.46 -0.65 54.59
N PRO A 21 -25.24 0.18 53.85
CA PRO A 21 -26.11 1.19 54.46
C PRO A 21 -27.15 0.63 55.43
N ILE A 22 -27.71 -0.55 55.13
CA ILE A 22 -28.71 -1.23 55.97
C ILE A 22 -28.07 -1.69 57.28
N ILE A 23 -26.86 -2.28 57.22
CA ILE A 23 -26.11 -2.70 58.40
C ILE A 23 -25.76 -1.50 59.26
N ILE A 24 -25.28 -0.39 58.67
CA ILE A 24 -24.97 0.85 59.41
C ILE A 24 -26.24 1.32 60.14
N ASN A 25 -27.37 1.40 59.44
CA ASN A 25 -28.63 1.85 60.04
C ASN A 25 -29.10 0.98 61.22
N GLU A 26 -29.06 -0.35 61.10
CA GLU A 26 -29.46 -1.24 62.20
C GLU A 26 -28.46 -1.21 63.37
N SER A 27 -27.16 -1.05 63.09
CA SER A 27 -26.12 -0.95 64.13
C SER A 27 -26.30 0.28 65.03
N TYR A 28 -26.75 1.40 64.46
CA TYR A 28 -27.02 2.62 65.23
C TYR A 28 -28.38 2.60 65.97
N LYS A 29 -29.33 1.73 65.58
CA LYS A 29 -30.60 1.55 66.33
C LYS A 29 -30.43 0.70 67.58
N ALA A 30 -29.49 -0.24 67.56
CA ALA A 30 -29.32 -1.21 68.64
C ALA A 30 -28.82 -0.57 69.95
N ASN A 31 -28.20 0.63 69.92
CA ASN A 31 -27.63 1.33 71.09
C ASN A 31 -26.73 0.44 71.99
N THR A 32 -26.19 -0.64 71.44
CA THR A 32 -25.31 -1.59 72.12
C THR A 32 -23.95 -1.62 71.42
N GLY A 33 -22.86 -1.37 72.15
CA GLY A 33 -21.50 -1.43 71.62
C GLY A 33 -20.69 -0.14 71.80
N TYR A 34 -19.64 0.02 71.00
CA TYR A 34 -18.73 1.16 71.04
C TYR A 34 -19.41 2.41 70.45
N MET A 35 -19.76 3.37 71.30
CA MET A 35 -20.39 4.63 70.88
C MET A 35 -19.33 5.52 70.22
N THR A 36 -19.37 5.60 68.89
CA THR A 36 -18.52 6.50 68.12
C THR A 36 -19.02 7.94 68.22
N LEU A 37 -18.12 8.92 68.15
CA LEU A 37 -18.45 10.35 68.05
C LEU A 37 -19.24 10.72 66.77
N TRP A 38 -19.26 9.81 65.80
CA TRP A 38 -19.85 10.02 64.49
C TRP A 38 -21.31 9.59 64.49
N GLU A 39 -22.18 10.42 63.93
CA GLU A 39 -23.57 10.03 63.70
C GLU A 39 -23.65 9.05 62.52
N ALA A 40 -24.72 8.23 62.48
CA ALA A 40 -24.98 7.30 61.39
C ALA A 40 -24.92 7.99 60.00
N LYS A 41 -25.38 9.25 59.95
CA LYS A 41 -25.36 10.11 58.78
C LYS A 41 -23.93 10.38 58.30
N ASP A 42 -23.01 10.71 59.21
CA ASP A 42 -21.63 11.07 58.89
C ASP A 42 -20.86 9.87 58.32
N VAL A 43 -21.06 8.69 58.91
CA VAL A 43 -20.45 7.44 58.44
C VAL A 43 -20.98 7.06 57.06
N LEU A 44 -22.29 7.18 56.83
CA LEU A 44 -22.90 6.89 55.53
C LEU A 44 -22.40 7.85 54.44
N LEU A 45 -22.27 9.14 54.74
CA LEU A 45 -21.73 10.14 53.82
C LEU A 45 -20.26 9.88 53.47
N TYR A 46 -19.44 9.51 54.47
CA TYR A 46 -18.04 9.16 54.26
C TYR A 46 -17.91 7.92 53.36
N PHE A 47 -18.71 6.88 53.61
CA PHE A 47 -18.77 5.68 52.78
C PHE A 47 -19.15 6.00 51.33
N GLY A 48 -20.22 6.78 51.12
CA GLY A 48 -20.65 7.22 49.80
C GLY A 48 -19.57 8.03 49.06
N SER A 49 -18.82 8.86 49.78
CA SER A 49 -17.73 9.67 49.21
C SER A 49 -16.57 8.80 48.71
N ILE A 50 -16.14 7.81 49.51
CA ILE A 50 -15.09 6.87 49.09
C ILE A 50 -15.55 6.05 47.89
N LEU A 51 -16.78 5.53 47.93
CA LEU A 51 -17.33 4.74 46.83
C LEU A 51 -17.44 5.56 45.54
N GLY A 52 -17.84 6.83 45.64
CA GLY A 52 -17.87 7.77 44.52
C GLY A 52 -16.48 8.07 43.94
N ALA A 53 -15.47 8.24 44.80
CA ALA A 53 -14.09 8.43 44.37
C ALA A 53 -13.52 7.19 43.65
N LEU A 54 -13.78 5.99 44.19
CA LEU A 54 -13.39 4.72 43.57
C LEU A 54 -14.11 4.50 42.23
N GLY A 55 -15.42 4.78 42.18
CA GLY A 55 -16.20 4.69 40.95
C GLY A 55 -15.68 5.61 39.85
N THR A 56 -15.42 6.88 40.19
CA THR A 56 -14.85 7.86 39.25
C THR A 56 -13.48 7.43 38.75
N THR A 57 -12.61 6.95 39.64
CA THR A 57 -11.27 6.46 39.27
C THR A 57 -11.36 5.26 38.33
N PHE A 58 -12.24 4.31 38.64
CA PHE A 58 -12.45 3.13 37.79
C PHE A 58 -12.97 3.50 36.39
N ILE A 59 -13.96 4.39 36.31
CA ILE A 59 -14.48 4.90 35.04
C ILE A 59 -13.38 5.62 34.25
N GLY A 60 -12.57 6.44 34.92
CA GLY A 60 -11.43 7.13 34.31
C GLY A 60 -10.43 6.16 33.69
N VAL A 61 -10.05 5.10 34.43
CA VAL A 61 -9.14 4.06 33.92
C VAL A 61 -9.76 3.34 32.71
N VAL A 62 -11.04 2.96 32.79
CA VAL A 62 -11.75 2.30 31.67
C VAL A 62 -11.85 3.20 30.44
N ALA A 63 -12.05 4.51 30.62
CA ALA A 63 -12.07 5.48 29.54
C ALA A 63 -10.69 5.61 28.87
N LEU A 64 -9.60 5.65 29.65
CA LEU A 64 -8.24 5.68 29.12
C LEU A 64 -7.92 4.43 28.28
N PHE A 65 -8.31 3.24 28.75
CA PHE A 65 -8.11 2.00 27.99
C PHE A 65 -8.90 1.99 26.66
N GLN A 66 -10.16 2.45 26.68
CA GLN A 66 -10.96 2.54 25.46
C GLN A 66 -10.38 3.56 24.48
N SER A 67 -9.94 4.72 24.96
CA SER A 67 -9.30 5.74 24.14
C SER A 67 -8.02 5.23 23.48
N ALA A 68 -7.15 4.56 24.25
CA ALA A 68 -5.94 3.94 23.71
C ALA A 68 -6.24 2.87 22.65
N GLN A 69 -7.31 2.09 22.84
CA GLN A 69 -7.75 1.10 21.85
C GLN A 69 -8.32 1.77 20.59
N ALA A 70 -9.11 2.82 20.74
CA ALA A 70 -9.66 3.60 19.62
C ALA A 70 -8.55 4.24 18.78
N ASN A 71 -7.52 4.82 19.42
CA ASN A 71 -6.36 5.39 18.72
C ASN A 71 -5.65 4.33 17.88
N LYS A 72 -5.40 3.13 18.43
CA LYS A 72 -4.78 2.03 17.66
C LYS A 72 -5.59 1.63 16.44
N ILE A 73 -6.93 1.64 16.54
CA ILE A 73 -7.80 1.32 15.40
C ILE A 73 -7.72 2.45 14.36
N SER A 74 -7.78 3.71 14.81
CA SER A 74 -7.65 4.87 13.93
C SER A 74 -6.32 4.87 13.17
N ASP A 75 -5.21 4.62 13.85
CA ASP A 75 -3.88 4.54 13.24
C ASP A 75 -3.82 3.43 12.18
N ARG A 76 -4.46 2.29 12.44
CA ARG A 76 -4.56 1.18 11.48
C ARG A 76 -5.41 1.54 10.27
N LEU A 77 -6.51 2.26 10.47
CA LEU A 77 -7.37 2.71 9.38
C LEU A 77 -6.63 3.71 8.48
N LEU A 78 -5.89 4.66 9.07
CA LEU A 78 -5.06 5.61 8.33
C LEU A 78 -4.00 4.89 7.49
N GLN A 79 -3.30 3.90 8.07
CA GLN A 79 -2.33 3.08 7.31
C GLN A 79 -2.96 2.31 6.15
N LEU A 80 -4.20 1.83 6.32
CA LEU A 80 -4.93 1.16 5.25
C LEU A 80 -5.37 2.15 4.17
N GLU A 81 -5.82 3.34 4.56
CA GLU A 81 -6.18 4.41 3.63
C GLU A 81 -4.95 4.88 2.84
N GLU A 82 -3.81 5.09 3.49
CA GLU A 82 -2.54 5.44 2.82
C GLU A 82 -2.14 4.37 1.80
N ARG A 83 -2.15 3.09 2.19
CA ARG A 83 -1.85 1.96 1.28
C ARG A 83 -2.86 1.87 0.13
N ASN A 84 -4.14 2.11 0.39
CA ASN A 84 -5.18 2.10 -0.63
C ASN A 84 -5.16 3.36 -1.51
N SER A 85 -4.43 4.40 -1.10
CA SER A 85 -4.30 5.69 -1.80
C SER A 85 -3.09 5.76 -2.73
N THR A 86 -2.17 4.81 -2.66
CA THR A 86 -1.08 4.67 -3.65
C THR A 86 -1.53 3.79 -4.83
N PRO A 87 -1.62 4.30 -6.06
CA PRO A 87 -1.89 3.50 -7.25
C PRO A 87 -0.67 2.63 -7.56
N PHE A 88 -0.87 1.39 -8.02
CA PHE A 88 0.23 0.50 -8.33
C PHE A 88 -0.09 -0.38 -9.54
N LEU A 89 0.78 -0.35 -10.54
CA LEU A 89 0.74 -1.27 -11.68
C LEU A 89 1.88 -2.29 -11.58
N HIS A 90 1.58 -3.54 -11.90
CA HIS A 90 2.52 -4.66 -11.89
C HIS A 90 2.82 -5.11 -13.31
N ILE A 91 4.09 -5.31 -13.68
CA ILE A 91 4.43 -5.86 -15.01
C ILE A 91 4.05 -7.35 -15.05
N ASP A 92 3.10 -7.69 -15.91
CA ASP A 92 2.67 -9.06 -16.15
C ASP A 92 3.61 -9.73 -17.16
N THR A 93 4.75 -10.21 -16.64
CA THR A 93 5.84 -10.84 -17.42
C THR A 93 5.37 -12.01 -18.27
N SER A 94 4.29 -12.69 -17.87
CA SER A 94 3.71 -13.81 -18.61
C SER A 94 3.04 -13.40 -19.93
N ASN A 95 2.57 -12.17 -20.01
CA ASN A 95 1.86 -11.62 -21.17
C ASN A 95 2.73 -10.68 -22.02
N CYS A 96 3.86 -10.19 -21.49
CA CYS A 96 4.82 -9.38 -22.23
C CYS A 96 5.39 -10.13 -23.44
N LYS A 97 5.58 -9.42 -24.55
CA LYS A 97 6.00 -9.97 -25.84
C LYS A 97 6.96 -9.03 -26.55
N ILE A 98 7.78 -9.61 -27.41
CA ILE A 98 8.58 -8.88 -28.39
C ILE A 98 8.12 -9.37 -29.75
N ASP A 99 7.46 -8.48 -30.48
CA ASP A 99 6.89 -8.79 -31.79
C ASP A 99 8.00 -8.74 -32.86
N THR A 100 8.86 -7.73 -32.79
CA THR A 100 10.01 -7.56 -33.69
C THR A 100 11.22 -7.02 -32.94
N PHE A 101 12.41 -7.60 -33.14
CA PHE A 101 13.65 -7.09 -32.57
C PHE A 101 14.81 -7.23 -33.56
N THR A 102 15.02 -6.19 -34.38
CA THR A 102 15.99 -6.18 -35.47
C THR A 102 16.74 -4.85 -35.51
N ASN A 103 17.82 -4.80 -36.30
CA ASN A 103 18.65 -3.59 -36.45
C ASN A 103 17.87 -2.39 -37.02
N ARG A 104 16.65 -2.60 -37.55
CA ARG A 104 15.84 -1.56 -38.21
C ARG A 104 14.52 -1.29 -37.51
N GLU A 105 14.01 -2.27 -36.79
CA GLU A 105 12.67 -2.25 -36.21
C GLU A 105 12.70 -2.96 -34.87
N VAL A 106 12.18 -2.30 -33.85
CA VAL A 106 12.00 -2.85 -32.50
C VAL A 106 10.57 -2.58 -32.07
N ASP A 107 9.87 -3.63 -31.65
CA ASP A 107 8.50 -3.61 -31.14
C ASP A 107 8.43 -4.46 -29.86
N ILE A 108 8.20 -3.79 -28.73
CA ILE A 108 8.13 -4.38 -27.41
C ILE A 108 6.76 -4.07 -26.81
N SER A 109 6.03 -5.14 -26.47
CA SER A 109 4.70 -5.09 -25.88
C SER A 109 4.78 -5.46 -24.39
N ILE A 110 4.61 -4.48 -23.50
CA ILE A 110 4.66 -4.66 -22.04
C ILE A 110 3.23 -4.62 -21.48
N TYR A 111 2.88 -5.59 -20.65
CA TYR A 111 1.56 -5.66 -20.01
C TYR A 111 1.65 -5.20 -18.56
N PHE A 112 0.82 -4.23 -18.19
CA PHE A 112 0.68 -3.71 -16.83
C PHE A 112 -0.65 -4.11 -16.23
N ARG A 113 -0.61 -4.80 -15.09
CA ARG A 113 -1.78 -5.25 -14.35
C ARG A 113 -2.05 -4.35 -13.16
N ASN A 114 -3.29 -3.88 -13.04
CA ASN A 114 -3.74 -3.23 -11.82
C ASN A 114 -4.00 -4.27 -10.73
N ALA A 115 -3.16 -4.26 -9.70
CA ALA A 115 -3.29 -5.13 -8.53
C ALA A 115 -4.08 -4.49 -7.38
N THR A 116 -4.52 -3.25 -7.52
CA THR A 116 -5.26 -2.51 -6.49
C THR A 116 -6.78 -2.62 -6.70
N GLU A 117 -7.54 -2.21 -5.70
CA GLU A 117 -9.01 -2.25 -5.71
C GLU A 117 -9.65 -1.03 -6.40
N ASN A 118 -8.84 -0.03 -6.76
CA ASN A 118 -9.30 1.25 -7.31
C ASN A 118 -8.93 1.38 -8.80
N VAL A 119 -9.67 2.21 -9.53
CA VAL A 119 -9.38 2.49 -10.95
C VAL A 119 -8.18 3.43 -11.06
N ILE A 120 -7.13 2.98 -11.75
CA ILE A 120 -5.90 3.75 -11.96
C ILE A 120 -5.97 4.44 -13.32
N ASN A 121 -5.72 5.74 -13.35
CA ASN A 121 -5.51 6.51 -14.57
C ASN A 121 -4.00 6.62 -14.85
N ILE A 122 -3.58 6.21 -16.03
CA ILE A 122 -2.26 6.49 -16.60
C ILE A 122 -2.33 7.89 -17.22
N VAL A 123 -1.51 8.79 -16.68
CA VAL A 123 -1.43 10.21 -17.06
C VAL A 123 -0.35 10.41 -18.13
N HIS A 124 0.84 9.86 -17.88
CA HIS A 124 2.00 9.97 -18.76
C HIS A 124 2.81 8.68 -18.76
N VAL A 125 3.51 8.41 -19.86
CA VAL A 125 4.38 7.25 -20.05
C VAL A 125 5.65 7.73 -20.72
N ASP A 126 6.78 7.55 -20.05
CA ASP A 126 8.07 7.92 -20.61
C ASP A 126 8.55 6.92 -21.67
N ASP A 127 9.53 7.34 -22.47
CA ASP A 127 10.23 6.44 -23.38
C ASP A 127 10.98 5.34 -22.61
N LEU A 128 10.96 4.12 -23.15
CA LEU A 128 11.66 2.98 -22.57
C LEU A 128 13.17 3.16 -22.79
N LYS A 129 13.92 3.40 -21.71
CA LYS A 129 15.38 3.45 -21.76
C LYS A 129 15.90 2.01 -21.79
N ILE A 130 16.87 1.76 -22.66
CA ILE A 130 17.53 0.47 -22.79
C ILE A 130 19.02 0.69 -22.74
N ASP A 131 19.65 0.05 -21.76
CA ASP A 131 21.07 -0.20 -21.73
C ASP A 131 21.32 -1.67 -22.06
N ALA A 132 22.30 -1.94 -22.92
CA ALA A 132 22.73 -3.30 -23.18
C ALA A 132 24.24 -3.35 -23.00
N VAL A 133 24.67 -4.30 -22.17
CA VAL A 133 26.07 -4.56 -21.80
C VAL A 133 27.01 -4.66 -23.02
N PHE A 134 26.49 -4.95 -24.22
CA PHE A 134 27.25 -5.18 -25.44
C PHE A 134 26.97 -4.18 -26.58
N LEU A 135 26.17 -3.14 -26.35
CA LEU A 135 25.94 -2.07 -27.32
C LEU A 135 26.91 -0.92 -27.06
N SER A 136 27.60 -0.44 -28.11
CA SER A 136 28.61 0.61 -28.01
C SER A 136 28.04 2.01 -27.74
N ASN A 137 26.75 2.13 -27.47
CA ASN A 137 26.03 3.39 -27.23
C ASN A 137 24.99 3.12 -26.14
N THR A 138 25.26 3.64 -24.94
CA THR A 138 24.69 3.18 -23.66
C THR A 138 23.32 3.77 -23.28
N ASP A 139 22.76 4.69 -24.07
CA ASP A 139 21.49 5.35 -23.72
C ASP A 139 20.54 5.42 -24.92
N LYS A 140 19.97 4.27 -25.32
CA LYS A 140 18.93 4.25 -26.35
C LYS A 140 17.55 4.25 -25.73
N LYS A 141 16.72 5.21 -26.16
CA LYS A 141 15.31 5.33 -25.79
C LYS A 141 14.45 4.78 -26.92
N ILE A 142 13.55 3.85 -26.60
CA ILE A 142 12.50 3.40 -27.51
C ILE A 142 11.23 4.18 -27.18
N PRO A 143 10.71 4.96 -28.16
CA PRO A 143 9.59 5.83 -27.88
C PRO A 143 8.33 5.04 -27.59
N PHE A 144 7.55 5.54 -26.63
CA PHE A 144 6.22 5.01 -26.38
C PHE A 144 5.31 5.25 -27.61
N CYS A 145 4.64 4.20 -28.07
CA CYS A 145 3.82 4.26 -29.26
C CYS A 145 2.46 4.90 -28.94
N GLN A 146 2.42 6.24 -28.98
CA GLN A 146 1.22 7.04 -28.73
C GLN A 146 0.17 6.86 -29.83
N THR A 147 -0.58 5.75 -29.79
CA THR A 147 -1.83 5.68 -30.57
C THR A 147 -2.98 6.33 -29.81
N TRP A 148 -3.00 6.25 -28.47
CA TRP A 148 -3.95 6.95 -27.61
C TRP A 148 -3.31 7.06 -26.22
N THR A 149 -3.25 8.27 -25.62
CA THR A 149 -3.69 8.57 -24.23
C THR A 149 -3.25 9.93 -23.72
N ARG A 150 -4.23 10.80 -23.40
CA ARG A 150 -4.05 11.85 -22.38
C ARG A 150 -4.45 11.35 -20.99
N HIS A 151 -5.33 10.34 -20.92
CA HIS A 151 -5.83 9.70 -19.71
C HIS A 151 -6.29 8.26 -20.07
N TYR A 152 -5.62 7.22 -19.56
CA TYR A 152 -6.01 5.82 -19.76
C TYR A 152 -6.43 5.17 -18.45
N SER A 153 -7.58 4.50 -18.37
CA SER A 153 -8.00 3.85 -17.12
C SER A 153 -7.76 2.34 -17.12
N VAL A 154 -7.12 1.85 -16.06
CA VAL A 154 -6.90 0.43 -15.76
C VAL A 154 -7.81 0.03 -14.60
N LEU A 155 -8.83 -0.80 -14.90
CA LEU A 155 -9.75 -1.29 -13.88
C LEU A 155 -9.05 -2.31 -12.95
N PRO A 156 -9.56 -2.51 -11.73
CA PRO A 156 -9.04 -3.52 -10.80
C PRO A 156 -8.91 -4.90 -11.46
N ASN A 157 -7.79 -5.57 -11.23
CA ASN A 157 -7.45 -6.89 -11.78
C ASN A 157 -7.38 -6.98 -13.31
N GLN A 158 -7.43 -5.87 -14.04
CA GLN A 158 -7.22 -5.87 -15.48
C GLN A 158 -5.75 -5.65 -15.83
N SER A 159 -5.30 -6.33 -16.89
CA SER A 159 -4.01 -6.09 -17.54
C SER A 159 -4.20 -5.22 -18.78
N ARG A 160 -3.26 -4.32 -19.04
CA ARG A 160 -3.26 -3.41 -20.18
C ARG A 160 -1.91 -3.43 -20.88
N GLN A 161 -1.95 -3.56 -22.19
CA GLN A 161 -0.78 -3.58 -23.05
C GLN A 161 -0.33 -2.15 -23.37
N MET A 162 0.97 -1.93 -23.33
CA MET A 162 1.66 -0.71 -23.73
C MET A 162 2.78 -1.08 -24.70
N ASN A 163 2.83 -0.38 -25.84
CA ASN A 163 3.75 -0.73 -26.92
C ASN A 163 4.85 0.33 -27.04
N PHE A 164 6.07 -0.14 -27.20
CA PHE A 164 7.25 0.68 -27.43
C PHE A 164 7.82 0.29 -28.78
N TYR A 165 7.82 1.25 -29.71
CA TYR A 165 8.09 0.97 -31.11
C TYR A 165 9.07 1.98 -31.69
N MET A 166 10.09 1.48 -32.39
CA MET A 166 11.03 2.29 -33.14
C MET A 166 11.30 1.69 -34.51
N THR A 167 11.37 2.54 -35.54
CA THR A 167 11.79 2.15 -36.89
C THR A 167 12.78 3.15 -37.45
N SER A 168 13.77 2.69 -38.22
CA SER A 168 14.75 3.55 -38.88
C SER A 168 14.52 3.71 -40.39
N SER A 169 14.61 4.94 -40.89
CA SER A 169 14.57 5.27 -42.30
C SER A 169 15.94 5.16 -42.97
N LYS A 170 16.17 4.00 -43.61
CA LYS A 170 17.04 3.70 -44.77
C LYS A 170 18.54 4.06 -44.82
N GLU A 171 19.16 4.83 -43.93
CA GLU A 171 20.63 5.03 -43.98
C GLU A 171 21.42 4.71 -42.69
N GLU A 172 20.80 4.70 -41.51
CA GLU A 172 21.46 4.30 -40.25
C GLU A 172 20.67 3.21 -39.50
N PRO A 173 21.31 2.20 -38.89
CA PRO A 173 20.60 1.19 -38.11
C PRO A 173 19.99 1.76 -36.83
N ALA A 174 18.72 1.42 -36.55
CA ALA A 174 18.01 1.75 -35.31
C ALA A 174 18.77 1.23 -34.08
N PHE A 175 19.46 0.09 -34.21
CA PHE A 175 20.39 -0.47 -33.25
C PHE A 175 21.60 -1.10 -33.97
N VAL A 176 22.82 -0.72 -33.58
CA VAL A 176 24.05 -1.42 -33.99
C VAL A 176 24.26 -2.55 -33.02
N PHE A 177 23.62 -3.69 -33.27
CA PHE A 177 23.92 -4.90 -32.52
C PHE A 177 25.35 -5.32 -32.83
N SER A 178 26.20 -5.40 -31.81
CA SER A 178 27.56 -5.87 -32.00
C SER A 178 27.55 -7.28 -32.60
N GLU A 179 28.61 -7.65 -33.33
CA GLU A 179 28.78 -8.96 -33.98
C GLU A 179 28.55 -10.16 -33.03
N TYR A 180 28.51 -9.93 -31.71
CA TYR A 180 28.23 -10.90 -30.66
C TYR A 180 26.83 -11.50 -30.67
N LEU A 181 25.80 -10.76 -31.11
CA LEU A 181 24.42 -11.27 -31.15
C LEU A 181 24.27 -12.38 -32.20
N TYR A 182 24.98 -12.25 -33.31
CA TYR A 182 25.03 -13.24 -34.38
C TYR A 182 25.84 -14.49 -33.99
N SER A 183 26.78 -14.38 -33.05
CA SER A 183 27.62 -15.50 -32.61
C SER A 183 27.01 -16.32 -31.48
N SER A 184 26.42 -15.65 -30.48
CA SER A 184 25.94 -16.24 -29.22
C SER A 184 24.44 -16.61 -29.24
N GLY A 185 23.63 -15.96 -30.06
CA GLY A 185 22.17 -16.20 -30.11
C GLY A 185 21.42 -15.74 -28.85
N PHE A 186 22.06 -14.96 -27.97
CA PHE A 186 21.49 -14.45 -26.73
C PHE A 186 21.84 -12.97 -26.53
N LEU A 187 20.88 -12.19 -26.02
CA LEU A 187 21.03 -10.78 -25.69
C LEU A 187 20.31 -10.50 -24.37
N GLN A 188 20.98 -9.73 -23.51
CA GLN A 188 20.39 -9.21 -22.29
C GLN A 188 20.29 -7.69 -22.37
N LEU A 189 19.11 -7.16 -22.08
CA LEU A 189 18.80 -5.73 -22.06
C LEU A 189 18.39 -5.32 -20.65
N HIS A 190 19.02 -4.29 -20.12
CA HIS A 190 18.57 -3.59 -18.92
C HIS A 190 17.63 -2.48 -19.35
N CYS A 191 16.43 -2.48 -18.78
CA CYS A 191 15.36 -1.58 -19.16
C CYS A 191 14.92 -0.74 -17.97
N GLU A 192 14.78 0.56 -18.19
CA GLU A 192 14.24 1.52 -17.23
C GLU A 192 13.03 2.23 -17.86
N LEU A 193 11.92 2.30 -17.12
CA LEU A 193 10.68 2.93 -17.57
C LEU A 193 10.02 3.66 -16.40
N SER A 194 9.61 4.91 -16.62
CA SER A 194 8.80 5.68 -15.68
C SER A 194 7.38 5.87 -16.23
N ILE A 195 6.38 5.72 -15.36
CA ILE A 195 4.97 5.91 -15.66
C ILE A 195 4.33 6.78 -14.60
N THR A 196 3.61 7.81 -15.04
CA THR A 196 2.86 8.71 -14.15
C THR A 196 1.41 8.23 -14.02
N LEU A 197 0.98 8.00 -12.79
CA LEU A 197 -0.28 7.39 -12.41
C LEU A 197 -1.08 8.27 -11.44
N GLY A 198 -2.38 8.14 -11.44
CA GLY A 198 -3.26 8.72 -10.42
C GLY A 198 -4.54 7.91 -10.29
N TYR A 199 -5.18 7.92 -9.12
CA TYR A 199 -6.49 7.28 -9.01
C TYR A 199 -7.58 8.12 -9.68
N ALA A 200 -8.57 7.48 -10.30
CA ALA A 200 -9.64 8.17 -11.02
C ALA A 200 -10.50 9.08 -10.13
N ASN A 201 -10.53 8.82 -8.83
CA ASN A 201 -11.27 9.59 -7.82
C ASN A 201 -10.36 10.51 -6.97
N SER A 202 -9.06 10.61 -7.28
CA SER A 202 -8.10 11.45 -6.55
C SER A 202 -7.43 12.47 -7.48
N LYS A 203 -6.95 13.55 -6.89
CA LYS A 203 -6.09 14.54 -7.58
C LYS A 203 -4.60 14.23 -7.40
N ASP A 204 -4.27 13.28 -6.53
CA ASP A 204 -2.89 12.90 -6.29
C ASP A 204 -2.30 12.18 -7.51
N ILE A 205 -1.09 12.57 -7.85
CA ILE A 205 -0.29 11.97 -8.92
C ILE A 205 0.93 11.29 -8.30
N PHE A 206 1.32 10.17 -8.89
CA PHE A 206 2.44 9.36 -8.48
C PHE A 206 3.28 9.02 -9.71
N GLU A 207 4.58 8.98 -9.56
CA GLU A 207 5.51 8.48 -10.55
C GLU A 207 5.97 7.09 -10.12
N GLN A 208 5.76 6.10 -10.98
CA GLN A 208 6.20 4.73 -10.75
C GLN A 208 7.31 4.40 -11.74
N SER A 209 8.49 4.11 -11.21
CA SER A 209 9.67 3.71 -11.99
C SER A 209 9.83 2.20 -11.93
N TYR A 210 10.23 1.62 -13.06
CA TYR A 210 10.45 0.19 -13.25
C TYR A 210 11.85 -0.04 -13.77
N GLU A 211 12.56 -0.97 -13.15
CA GLU A 211 13.82 -1.51 -13.64
C GLU A 211 13.62 -3.01 -13.88
N PHE A 212 13.94 -3.49 -15.07
CA PHE A 212 13.79 -4.90 -15.40
C PHE A 212 14.74 -5.33 -16.49
N VAL A 213 14.91 -6.64 -16.62
CA VAL A 213 15.81 -7.25 -17.58
C VAL A 213 15.01 -8.01 -18.63
N ILE A 214 15.31 -7.76 -19.90
CA ILE A 214 14.77 -8.53 -21.02
C ILE A 214 15.88 -9.45 -21.55
N ASN A 215 15.67 -10.75 -21.39
CA ASN A 215 16.53 -11.79 -21.95
C ASN A 215 15.95 -12.25 -23.29
N ILE A 216 16.65 -11.99 -24.38
CA ILE A 216 16.23 -12.32 -25.75
C ILE A 216 17.12 -13.44 -26.28
N ALA A 217 16.52 -14.58 -26.63
CA ALA A 217 17.17 -15.67 -27.34
C ALA A 217 16.72 -15.70 -28.81
N CYS A 218 17.69 -15.69 -29.72
CA CYS A 218 17.49 -15.80 -31.16
C CYS A 218 18.12 -17.12 -31.66
N PRO A 219 17.33 -18.17 -31.88
CA PRO A 219 17.84 -19.42 -32.43
C PRO A 219 18.23 -19.22 -33.90
N LYS A 220 19.41 -19.73 -34.30
CA LYS A 220 19.99 -19.54 -35.65
C LYS A 220 19.07 -19.94 -36.82
N ASP A 221 18.09 -20.83 -36.58
CA ASP A 221 17.15 -21.36 -37.60
C ASP A 221 15.69 -20.88 -37.45
N SER A 222 15.42 -19.92 -36.55
CA SER A 222 14.07 -19.50 -36.18
C SER A 222 13.85 -18.02 -36.46
N LYS A 223 12.76 -17.67 -37.16
CA LYS A 223 12.25 -16.28 -37.24
C LYS A 223 11.58 -15.81 -35.94
N LYS A 224 11.43 -16.68 -34.94
CA LYS A 224 10.80 -16.37 -33.66
C LYS A 224 11.87 -16.08 -32.62
N TYR A 225 11.74 -14.92 -31.99
CA TYR A 225 12.48 -14.53 -30.80
C TYR A 225 11.80 -15.13 -29.57
N PHE A 226 12.58 -15.59 -28.61
CA PHE A 226 12.08 -15.90 -27.27
C PHE A 226 12.55 -14.79 -26.34
N ALA A 227 11.60 -14.11 -25.71
CA ALA A 227 11.87 -13.05 -24.75
C ALA A 227 11.37 -13.47 -23.38
N MET A 228 12.20 -13.26 -22.36
CA MET A 228 11.85 -13.46 -20.96
C MET A 228 12.13 -12.17 -20.20
N PHE A 229 11.12 -11.69 -19.47
CA PHE A 229 11.20 -10.50 -18.63
C PHE A 229 11.45 -10.95 -17.20
N ASP A 230 12.60 -10.56 -16.65
CA ASP A 230 13.08 -10.97 -15.32
C ASP A 230 13.54 -9.78 -14.50
N GLY A 231 13.73 -10.02 -13.19
CA GLY A 231 14.34 -9.02 -12.29
C GLY A 231 13.56 -7.71 -12.23
N VAL A 232 12.22 -7.79 -12.28
CA VAL A 232 11.37 -6.59 -12.22
C VAL A 232 11.42 -5.99 -10.82
N GLU A 233 12.10 -4.87 -10.70
CA GLU A 233 12.09 -3.99 -9.54
C GLU A 233 11.27 -2.75 -9.86
N ASN A 234 10.66 -2.15 -8.83
CA ASN A 234 9.90 -0.92 -8.98
C ASN A 234 9.96 -0.07 -7.73
N SER A 235 9.83 1.23 -7.93
CA SER A 235 9.62 2.24 -6.90
C SER A 235 8.44 3.11 -7.28
N ILE A 236 7.81 3.73 -6.28
CA ILE A 236 6.74 4.68 -6.51
C ILE A 236 6.87 5.86 -5.55
N ASP A 237 6.86 7.05 -6.12
CA ASP A 237 6.98 8.31 -5.40
C ASP A 237 5.77 9.20 -5.69
N LYS A 238 5.33 9.97 -4.68
CA LYS A 238 4.24 10.93 -4.85
C LYS A 238 4.81 12.20 -5.48
N THR A 239 4.27 12.59 -6.62
CA THR A 239 4.74 13.76 -7.39
C THR A 239 3.76 14.91 -7.25
N ASN A 240 4.26 16.14 -7.09
CA ASN A 240 3.40 17.33 -7.07
C ASN A 240 3.00 17.70 -8.51
N PHE A 241 1.73 18.05 -8.69
CA PHE A 241 1.08 18.29 -9.99
C PHE A 241 1.80 19.33 -10.90
N GLU A 242 2.65 20.20 -10.33
CA GLU A 242 3.38 21.23 -11.07
C GLU A 242 4.63 20.73 -11.81
N GLU A 243 5.20 19.58 -11.43
CA GLU A 243 6.37 19.00 -12.11
C GLU A 243 5.97 18.07 -13.27
N ALA A 244 4.86 17.33 -13.14
CA ALA A 244 4.41 16.36 -14.14
C ALA A 244 3.83 16.98 -15.44
N ALA A 245 3.53 18.28 -15.44
CA ALA A 245 3.01 19.00 -16.61
C ALA A 245 4.10 19.68 -17.47
N ASN A 246 5.35 19.69 -17.00
CA ASN A 246 6.46 20.41 -17.62
C ASN A 246 7.58 19.51 -18.18
N ASN A 247 7.44 18.19 -18.10
CA ASN A 247 8.32 17.21 -18.76
C ASN A 247 7.59 16.50 -19.90
#